data_AF-A0A4Y2AMR1-F1
#
_entry.id   AF-A0A4Y2AMR1-F1
#
_cell.length_a   1.000
_cell.length_b   1.000
_cell.length_c   1.000
_cell.angle_alpha   90.00
_cell.angle_beta   90.00
_cell.angle_gamma   90.00
#
_symmetry.space_group_name_H-M   'P 1'
#
loop_
_entity.id
_entity.type
_entity.pdbx_description
1 polymer ?
#
loop_
_entity_poly.entity_id
_entity_poly.type
_entity_poly.pdbx_seq_one_letter_code
_entity_poly.pdbx_strand_id
1 'polypeptide(L)' 'MCYIRCATDPSFPAKVLFTDEASFTWKGIFNTLNSYFWAVEKPHAAQSRFLVNVWAGIVGDHLIGPY' A
#
# COMPACT_ATOMS: atom_id res chain seq x y z
N MET A 1 -23.39 11.53 8.60
CA MET A 1 -24.08 10.81 7.50
C MET A 1 -23.70 9.32 7.41
N CYS A 2 -22.42 8.94 7.34
CA CYS A 2 -21.99 7.52 7.34
C CYS A 2 -22.28 6.82 8.69
N TYR A 3 -21.94 7.47 9.80
CA TYR A 3 -22.12 6.93 11.16
C TYR A 3 -23.57 6.59 11.51
N ILE A 4 -24.52 7.49 11.21
CA ILE A 4 -25.95 7.24 11.44
C ILE A 4 -26.40 6.00 10.64
N ARG A 5 -25.92 5.84 9.40
CA ARG A 5 -26.25 4.68 8.57
C ARG A 5 -25.63 3.37 9.09
N CYS A 6 -24.40 3.40 9.63
CA CYS A 6 -23.83 2.24 10.34
C CYS A 6 -24.65 1.87 11.58
N ALA A 7 -25.18 2.85 12.32
CA ALA A 7 -25.97 2.60 13.51
C ALA A 7 -27.38 2.04 13.20
N THR A 8 -27.93 2.35 12.03
CA THR A 8 -29.29 1.92 11.63
C THR A 8 -29.32 0.69 10.72
N ASP A 9 -28.28 0.46 9.92
CA ASP A 9 -28.18 -0.66 8.97
C ASP A 9 -26.84 -1.39 9.19
N PRO A 10 -26.86 -2.60 9.81
CA PRO A 10 -25.66 -3.41 10.01
C PRO A 10 -24.97 -3.82 8.71
N SER A 11 -25.68 -3.83 7.57
CA SER A 11 -25.14 -4.17 6.25
C SER A 11 -24.50 -2.99 5.53
N PHE A 12 -24.67 -1.77 6.06
CA PHE A 12 -24.17 -0.56 5.44
C PHE A 12 -22.63 -0.54 5.29
N PRO A 13 -21.81 -0.99 6.26
CA PRO A 13 -20.35 -1.02 6.09
C PRO A 13 -19.89 -1.83 4.87
N ALA A 14 -20.59 -2.91 4.52
CA ALA A 14 -20.26 -3.75 3.37
C ALA A 14 -20.52 -3.05 2.02
N LYS A 15 -21.31 -1.97 2.01
CA LYS A 15 -21.63 -1.17 0.82
C LYS A 15 -20.72 0.05 0.68
N VAL A 16 -19.88 0.32 1.68
CA VAL A 16 -18.93 1.43 1.66
C VAL A 16 -17.65 0.98 0.95
N LEU A 17 -17.26 1.73 -0.07
CA LEU A 17 -15.96 1.59 -0.72
C LEU A 17 -14.92 2.34 0.11
N PHE A 18 -14.05 1.60 0.78
CA PHE A 18 -12.87 2.14 1.45
C PHE A 18 -11.72 2.18 0.47
N THR A 19 -10.96 3.26 0.42
CA THR A 19 -9.86 3.43 -0.52
C THR A 19 -8.71 4.10 0.18
N ASP A 20 -7.48 3.64 -0.07
CA ASP A 20 -6.29 4.24 0.52
C ASP A 20 -5.13 4.26 -0.49
N GLU A 21 -4.20 5.19 -0.27
CA GLU A 21 -2.98 5.33 -1.06
C GLU A 21 -1.76 5.00 -0.21
N ALA A 22 -0.97 4.03 -0.66
CA ALA A 22 0.28 3.63 -0.02
C ALA A 22 1.46 4.01 -0.91
N SER A 23 2.35 4.86 -0.38
CA SER A 23 3.61 5.23 -1.05
C SER A 23 4.77 4.37 -0.56
N PHE A 24 5.34 3.58 -1.45
CA PHE A 24 6.55 2.80 -1.20
C PHE A 24 7.77 3.59 -1.63
N THR A 25 8.68 3.80 -0.68
CA THR A 25 9.98 4.42 -0.92
C THR A 25 11.09 3.43 -0.58
N TRP A 26 12.15 3.41 -1.38
CA TRP A 26 13.33 2.57 -1.13
C TRP A 26 14.01 2.85 0.23
N LYS A 27 13.72 3.98 0.89
CA LYS A 27 14.25 4.29 2.22
C LYS A 27 13.59 3.47 3.36
N GLY A 28 12.45 2.82 3.11
CA GLY A 28 11.57 2.31 4.17
C GLY A 28 11.71 0.84 4.57
N ILE A 29 12.24 -0.04 3.70
CA ILE A 29 12.38 -1.47 4.01
C ILE A 29 13.65 -2.01 3.35
N PHE A 30 14.81 -1.75 3.96
CA PHE A 30 15.93 -2.66 3.78
C PHE A 30 15.78 -3.77 4.80
N ASN A 31 15.60 -4.99 4.32
CA ASN A 31 16.06 -6.13 5.09
C ASN A 31 17.59 -5.99 5.15
N THR A 32 18.15 -5.50 6.25
CA THR A 32 19.59 -5.20 6.42
C THR A 32 20.49 -6.40 6.05
N LEU A 33 19.92 -7.60 6.13
CA LEU A 33 20.58 -8.85 5.73
C LEU A 33 20.66 -9.04 4.21
N ASN A 34 19.67 -8.56 3.45
CA ASN A 34 19.70 -8.65 1.99
C ASN A 34 20.57 -7.54 1.39
N SER A 35 20.66 -6.36 2.03
CA SER A 35 21.45 -5.23 1.50
C SER A 35 22.97 -5.48 1.53
N TYR A 36 23.49 -6.25 2.48
CA TYR A 36 24.92 -6.54 2.57
C TYR A 36 25.42 -7.40 1.40
N PHE A 37 24.60 -8.34 0.94
CA PHE A 37 24.96 -9.25 -0.16
C PHE A 37 25.07 -8.51 -1.52
N TRP A 38 24.24 -7.49 -1.76
CA TRP A 38 24.25 -6.70 -3.00
C TRP A 38 25.22 -5.51 -3.01
N ALA A 39 25.78 -5.14 -1.86
CA ALA A 39 26.70 -3.99 -1.75
C ALA A 39 28.09 -4.27 -2.34
N VAL A 40 28.47 -5.54 -2.51
CA VAL A 40 29.80 -5.94 -3.00
C VAL A 40 29.94 -5.73 -4.50
N GLU A 41 28.84 -5.76 -5.28
CA GLU A 41 28.99 -5.94 -6.72
C GLU A 41 29.03 -4.65 -7.56
N LYS A 42 28.37 -3.54 -7.18
CA LYS A 42 28.45 -2.27 -7.98
C LYS A 42 28.21 -1.00 -7.16
N PRO A 43 29.26 -0.24 -6.77
CA PRO A 43 29.10 1.05 -6.06
C PRO A 43 28.79 2.25 -6.98
N HIS A 44 28.67 2.06 -8.30
CA HIS A 44 28.68 3.15 -9.28
C HIS A 44 27.47 3.21 -10.24
N ALA A 45 26.36 2.55 -9.90
CA ALA A 45 25.09 2.83 -10.56
C ALA A 45 24.26 3.68 -9.59
N ALA A 46 23.98 4.93 -9.97
CA ALA A 46 23.02 5.76 -9.27
C ALA A 46 21.73 4.95 -9.09
N GLN A 47 21.49 4.47 -7.87
CA GLN A 47 20.28 3.75 -7.53
C GLN A 47 19.14 4.75 -7.68
N SER A 48 18.46 4.72 -8.82
CA SER A 48 17.31 5.57 -9.07
C SER A 48 16.32 5.30 -7.96
N ARG A 49 16.12 6.31 -7.13
CA ARG A 49 15.18 6.26 -6.02
C ARG A 49 13.79 6.13 -6.62
N PHE A 50 13.28 4.91 -6.73
CA PHE A 50 11.91 4.70 -7.18
C PHE A 50 10.95 5.02 -6.02
N LEU A 51 9.89 5.74 -6.38
CA LEU A 51 8.72 6.01 -5.57
C LEU A 51 7.57 5.30 -6.29
N VAL A 52 6.93 4.36 -5.63
CA VAL A 52 5.77 3.64 -6.18
C VAL A 52 4.59 3.95 -5.30
N ASN A 53 3.59 4.64 -5.84
CA ASN A 53 2.31 4.80 -5.17
C ASN A 53 1.37 3.70 -5.64
N VAL A 54 0.80 3.00 -4.68
CA VAL A 54 -0.19 1.96 -4.90
C VAL A 54 -1.50 2.46 -4.33
N TRP A 55 -2.56 2.31 -5.10
CA TRP A 55 -3.92 2.53 -4.63
C TRP A 55 -4.65 1.19 -4.55
N ALA A 56 -5.38 1.00 -3.47
CA ALA A 56 -6.28 -0.14 -3.32
C ALA A 56 -7.59 0.31 -2.68
N GLY A 57 -8.67 -0.32 -3.12
CA GLY A 57 -10.01 -0.19 -2.58
C GLY A 57 -10.51 -1.51 -1.99
N ILE A 58 -11.35 -1.44 -0.97
CA ILE A 58 -12.05 -2.58 -0.37
C ILE A 58 -13.53 -2.24 -0.30
N VAL A 59 -14.37 -3.15 -0.79
CA VAL A 59 -15.83 -3.06 -0.65
C VAL A 59 -16.37 -4.42 -0.24
N GLY A 60 -17.07 -4.49 0.88
CA GLY A 60 -17.51 -5.76 1.45
C GLY A 60 -16.34 -6.71 1.68
N ASP A 61 -16.35 -7.85 0.99
CA ASP A 61 -15.33 -8.90 0.97
C ASP A 61 -14.47 -8.87 -0.31
N HIS A 62 -14.58 -7.83 -1.14
CA HIS A 62 -13.87 -7.70 -2.40
C HIS A 62 -12.76 -6.66 -2.30
N LEU A 63 -11.56 -7.07 -2.71
CA LEU A 63 -10.39 -6.21 -2.89
C LEU A 63 -10.35 -5.71 -4.34
N ILE A 64 -10.11 -4.42 -4.50
CA ILE A 64 -10.02 -3.72 -5.79
C ILE A 64 -8.64 -3.07 -5.88
N GLY A 65 -7.87 -3.38 -6.93
CA GLY A 65 -6.56 -2.78 -7.21
C GLY A 65 -5.38 -3.73 -6.98
N PRO A 66 -4.13 -3.27 -7.15
CA PRO A 66 -3.69 -2.28 -8.14
C PRO A 66 -3.56 -2.90 -9.55
N TYR A 67 -3.63 -2.08 -10.60
CA TYR A 67 -3.27 -2.47 -11.98
C TYR A 67 -1.78 -2.27 -12.25
#